data_AF-A0A373LG99-F1
#
_entry.id   AF-A0A373LG99-F1
#
_cell.length_a   1.000
_cell.length_b   1.000
_cell.length_c   1.000
_cell.angle_alpha   90.00
_cell.angle_beta   90.00
_cell.angle_gamma   90.00
#
_symmetry.space_group_name_H-M   'P 1'
#
loop_
_entity.id
_entity.type
_entity.pdbx_description
1 polymer ?
#
loop_
_entity_poly.entity_id
_entity_poly.type
_entity_poly.pdbx_seq_one_letter_code
_entity_poly.pdbx_strand_id
1 'polypeptide(L)'
;MQSYSKMIQKYSNMKYNRLIIPDYVLEKDGVACGDYVSLVGENNDGIIEFCFYVEGCELCNASANYLFEKYNDKPINFVLNEITSRLKEIKDNNQILLDLFEVPKLVNRINCLTFPFEMLYALASELSTCIKETTKEIDTLQNLDCDACMVASNVSWETNCQLQNERKQVNDTKKKEEKVEYSTEYKEKWGKVSKAYLSQDEVELLKKLVKDITPDDYQYLRKEKISQGVLGNMEKYNISVGENEIWKDIIYRIHRKSITKCEFERVYAYIKSKGLNIFMTKGANSSELYEGEGIRVHLDYDFIATNISDAFKLAKYLLNNGYKISAGLFSLKKIMINGKDTYSGHFHLERVMNSRYKIIVDVNFPGFPMGRIDYFVPEIKNGEIIPEDQLIITLCHAYKHKNVYMKDINDIYMMVKHKKLDFNIIGKKIKENNLDVFASVLFGFIFTNYDLKDEKKEQIKKELCVDEQYMYCYKKWPFDSQEVYQIKKMDLENRLKSGTDNERVYLQPLFVFDEKVGSIDEIYVGLKKIYQDFDIFDESIIKLTNSMWTLYICEIGIFIDVYSVENGINRKMVKKEIGKILGELGENEYHPIPYSTDYLANWFF
;
A
#
# COMPACT_ATOMS: atom_id res chain seq x y z
N MET A 1 -8.28 -44.73 8.42
CA MET A 1 -7.47 -43.91 7.50
C MET A 1 -7.12 -44.79 6.30
N GLN A 2 -7.68 -44.52 5.11
CA GLN A 2 -7.15 -45.12 3.89
C GLN A 2 -5.80 -44.47 3.61
N SER A 3 -4.75 -45.26 3.35
CA SER A 3 -3.48 -44.68 2.92
C SER A 3 -3.68 -44.06 1.54
N TYR A 4 -3.24 -42.82 1.36
CA TYR A 4 -3.14 -42.22 0.03
C TYR A 4 -2.30 -43.09 -0.91
N SER A 5 -2.54 -42.95 -2.21
CA SER A 5 -1.79 -43.70 -3.23
C SER A 5 -0.29 -43.41 -3.14
N LYS A 6 0.53 -44.31 -3.72
CA LYS A 6 1.98 -44.08 -3.81
C LYS A 6 2.29 -42.80 -4.59
N MET A 7 1.48 -42.46 -5.58
CA MET A 7 1.62 -41.23 -6.37
C MET A 7 1.36 -39.98 -5.53
N ILE A 8 0.29 -39.95 -4.74
CA ILE A 8 0.04 -38.84 -3.82
C ILE A 8 1.18 -38.71 -2.82
N GLN A 9 1.60 -39.82 -2.19
CA GLN A 9 2.71 -39.79 -1.23
C GLN A 9 4.04 -39.37 -1.86
N LYS A 10 4.31 -39.78 -3.10
CA LYS A 10 5.51 -39.35 -3.84
C LYS A 10 5.52 -37.83 -3.97
N TYR A 11 4.44 -37.27 -4.50
CA TYR A 11 4.38 -35.84 -4.81
C TYR A 11 4.16 -34.97 -3.57
N SER A 12 3.31 -35.37 -2.61
CA SER A 12 3.05 -34.58 -1.41
C SER A 12 4.28 -34.41 -0.51
N ASN A 13 5.22 -35.36 -0.56
CA ASN A 13 6.46 -35.32 0.22
C ASN A 13 7.61 -34.62 -0.50
N MET A 14 7.44 -34.24 -1.78
CA MET A 14 8.45 -33.43 -2.47
C MET A 14 8.50 -32.04 -1.84
N LYS A 15 9.72 -31.56 -1.61
CA LYS A 15 9.98 -30.18 -1.21
C LYS A 15 10.86 -29.56 -2.28
N TYR A 16 10.36 -28.47 -2.87
CA TYR A 16 11.13 -27.67 -3.79
C TYR A 16 11.46 -26.36 -3.09
N ASN A 17 12.75 -26.05 -3.02
CA ASN A 17 13.21 -24.77 -2.52
C ASN A 17 13.95 -24.03 -3.65
N ARG A 18 13.30 -23.03 -4.24
CA ARG A 18 13.87 -22.23 -5.33
C ARG A 18 13.60 -20.75 -5.08
N LEU A 19 14.65 -19.95 -5.17
CA LEU A 19 14.53 -18.50 -5.11
C LEU A 19 13.85 -17.99 -6.39
N ILE A 20 12.64 -17.47 -6.24
CA ILE A 20 11.87 -16.79 -7.29
C ILE A 20 11.83 -15.30 -6.94
N ILE A 21 12.17 -14.44 -7.90
CA ILE A 21 11.94 -12.99 -7.84
C ILE A 21 10.73 -12.75 -8.75
N PRO A 22 9.50 -12.72 -8.19
CA PRO A 22 8.29 -12.84 -8.98
C PRO A 22 8.07 -11.65 -9.92
N ASP A 23 7.61 -11.94 -11.14
CA ASP A 23 6.88 -10.96 -11.95
C ASP A 23 5.40 -10.94 -11.60
N TYR A 24 4.88 -12.07 -11.11
CA TYR A 24 3.49 -12.22 -10.73
C TYR A 24 3.33 -13.21 -9.58
N VAL A 25 2.36 -12.92 -8.70
CA VAL A 25 1.99 -13.78 -7.57
C VAL A 25 0.48 -14.01 -7.64
N LEU A 26 0.05 -15.23 -7.34
CA LEU A 26 -1.35 -15.61 -7.25
C LEU A 26 -1.59 -16.29 -5.92
N GLU A 27 -2.66 -15.90 -5.24
CA GLU A 27 -3.04 -16.51 -3.98
C GLU A 27 -4.52 -16.80 -3.90
N LYS A 28 -4.85 -17.89 -3.20
CA LYS A 28 -6.22 -18.24 -2.89
C LYS A 28 -6.31 -18.91 -1.53
N ASP A 29 -7.27 -18.43 -0.74
CA ASP A 29 -7.64 -18.95 0.57
C ASP A 29 -9.00 -19.66 0.45
N GLY A 30 -9.25 -20.68 1.27
CA GLY A 30 -10.50 -21.42 1.28
C GLY A 30 -10.69 -22.35 0.07
N VAL A 31 -9.61 -22.85 -0.53
CA VAL A 31 -9.68 -23.74 -1.70
C VAL A 31 -10.28 -25.08 -1.28
N ALA A 32 -11.42 -25.44 -1.90
CA ALA A 32 -12.14 -26.73 -1.84
C ALA A 32 -12.49 -27.30 -0.44
N CYS A 33 -11.51 -27.49 0.43
CA CYS A 33 -11.63 -27.94 1.81
C CYS A 33 -11.03 -26.99 2.85
N GLY A 34 -10.65 -25.76 2.45
CA GLY A 34 -10.00 -24.79 3.33
C GLY A 34 -8.49 -24.67 3.11
N ASP A 35 -7.97 -25.16 1.99
CA ASP A 35 -6.53 -25.06 1.69
C ASP A 35 -6.18 -23.60 1.31
N TYR A 36 -5.00 -23.15 1.74
CA TYR A 36 -4.37 -21.93 1.26
C TYR A 36 -3.25 -22.28 0.27
N VAL A 37 -3.25 -21.61 -0.88
CA VAL A 37 -2.25 -21.81 -1.93
C VAL A 37 -1.73 -20.48 -2.43
N SER A 38 -0.41 -20.32 -2.41
CA SER A 38 0.32 -19.24 -3.07
C SER A 38 1.16 -19.81 -4.22
N LEU A 39 1.09 -19.17 -5.38
CA LEU A 39 1.87 -19.49 -6.57
C LEU A 39 2.63 -18.24 -6.99
N VAL A 40 3.94 -18.28 -6.88
CA VAL A 40 4.84 -17.22 -7.35
C VAL A 40 5.46 -17.64 -8.67
N GLY A 41 5.56 -16.72 -9.62
CA GLY A 41 6.17 -17.00 -10.91
C GLY A 41 6.87 -15.82 -11.53
N GLU A 42 7.82 -16.15 -12.39
CA GLU A 42 8.63 -15.18 -13.11
C GLU A 42 8.86 -15.65 -14.56
N ASN A 43 9.05 -14.68 -15.44
CA ASN A 43 9.38 -14.88 -16.84
C ASN A 43 10.87 -14.55 -17.03
N ASN A 44 11.68 -15.56 -17.34
CA ASN A 44 13.08 -15.39 -17.67
C ASN A 44 13.28 -15.63 -19.18
N ASP A 45 13.18 -14.57 -19.98
CA ASP A 45 13.33 -14.59 -21.44
C ASP A 45 12.44 -15.64 -22.14
N GLY A 46 11.17 -15.71 -21.74
CA GLY A 46 10.17 -16.64 -22.28
C GLY A 46 10.14 -18.01 -21.61
N ILE A 47 11.03 -18.27 -20.65
CA ILE A 47 11.01 -19.47 -19.81
C ILE A 47 10.27 -19.16 -18.50
N ILE A 48 9.32 -20.02 -18.13
CA ILE A 48 8.60 -19.88 -16.87
C ILE A 48 9.40 -20.53 -15.74
N GLU A 49 9.60 -19.78 -14.66
CA GLU A 49 10.03 -20.33 -13.38
C GLU A 49 8.96 -20.03 -12.33
N PHE A 50 8.55 -21.01 -11.54
CA PHE A 50 7.52 -20.83 -10.51
C PHE A 50 7.72 -21.73 -9.28
N CYS A 51 7.06 -21.39 -8.18
CA CYS A 51 6.98 -22.20 -6.95
C CYS A 51 5.57 -22.12 -6.35
N PHE A 52 5.09 -23.27 -5.88
CA PHE A 52 3.86 -23.36 -5.09
C PHE A 52 4.20 -23.42 -3.60
N TYR A 53 3.40 -22.73 -2.80
CA TYR A 53 3.38 -22.82 -1.34
C TYR A 53 1.98 -23.19 -0.92
N VAL A 54 1.84 -24.42 -0.41
CA VAL A 54 0.54 -25.01 -0.07
C VAL A 54 0.47 -25.23 1.43
N GLU A 55 -0.44 -24.52 2.09
CA GLU A 55 -0.86 -24.79 3.46
C GLU A 55 -2.23 -25.47 3.39
N GLY A 56 -2.22 -26.79 3.23
CA GLY A 56 -3.46 -27.52 2.96
C GLY A 56 -3.28 -29.02 2.86
N CYS A 57 -4.27 -29.68 2.28
CA CYS A 57 -4.32 -31.12 2.21
C CYS A 57 -3.27 -31.73 1.25
N GLU A 58 -2.92 -32.99 1.50
CA GLU A 58 -1.92 -33.73 0.72
C GLU A 58 -2.24 -33.83 -0.78
N LEU A 59 -3.53 -33.81 -1.15
CA LEU A 59 -3.95 -33.84 -2.56
C LEU A 59 -3.54 -32.55 -3.29
N CYS A 60 -3.80 -31.39 -2.68
CA CYS A 60 -3.44 -30.11 -3.26
C CYS A 60 -1.92 -29.98 -3.39
N ASN A 61 -1.19 -30.37 -2.34
CA ASN A 61 0.27 -30.36 -2.35
C ASN A 61 0.85 -31.32 -3.41
N ALA A 62 0.29 -32.53 -3.55
CA ALA A 62 0.70 -33.47 -4.58
C ALA A 62 0.48 -32.94 -6.00
N SER A 63 -0.66 -32.28 -6.25
CA SER A 63 -0.95 -31.69 -7.56
C SER A 63 -0.01 -30.51 -7.88
N ALA A 64 0.23 -29.63 -6.92
CA ALA A 64 1.18 -28.53 -7.04
C ALA A 64 2.61 -29.04 -7.37
N ASN A 65 3.10 -30.05 -6.66
CA ASN A 65 4.43 -30.62 -6.88
C ASN A 65 4.55 -31.38 -8.20
N TYR A 66 3.49 -32.08 -8.64
CA TYR A 66 3.45 -32.68 -9.97
C TYR A 66 3.59 -31.62 -11.08
N LEU A 67 2.88 -30.50 -10.95
CA LEU A 67 2.96 -29.39 -11.90
C LEU A 67 4.36 -28.76 -11.91
N PHE A 68 4.95 -28.55 -10.73
CA PHE A 68 6.32 -28.06 -10.61
C PHE A 68 7.30 -28.97 -11.35
N GLU A 69 7.31 -30.28 -11.07
CA GLU A 69 8.24 -31.23 -11.72
C GLU A 69 8.11 -31.22 -13.24
N LYS A 70 6.88 -31.07 -13.75
CA LYS A 70 6.57 -31.24 -15.17
C LYS A 70 6.79 -29.96 -15.99
N TYR A 71 6.43 -28.80 -15.45
CA TYR A 71 6.28 -27.56 -16.24
C TYR A 71 7.25 -26.44 -15.87
N ASN A 72 8.00 -26.56 -14.76
CA ASN A 72 9.03 -25.57 -14.44
C ASN A 72 10.18 -25.61 -15.47
N ASP A 73 10.85 -24.48 -15.70
CA ASP A 73 11.94 -24.34 -16.68
C ASP A 73 11.56 -24.64 -18.14
N LYS A 74 10.28 -24.50 -18.48
CA LYS A 74 9.76 -24.69 -19.85
C LYS A 74 9.39 -23.35 -20.51
N PRO A 75 9.31 -23.28 -21.85
CA PRO A 75 8.77 -22.11 -22.52
C PRO A 75 7.33 -21.81 -22.08
N ILE A 76 7.02 -20.55 -21.74
CA ILE A 76 5.69 -20.13 -21.25
C ILE A 76 4.58 -20.57 -22.22
N ASN A 77 4.78 -20.36 -23.51
CA ASN A 77 3.81 -20.75 -24.54
C ASN A 77 3.54 -22.26 -24.59
N PHE A 78 4.57 -23.08 -24.32
CA PHE A 78 4.41 -24.52 -24.24
C PHE A 78 3.55 -24.91 -23.02
N VAL A 79 3.87 -24.35 -21.84
CA VAL A 79 3.12 -24.61 -20.60
C VAL A 79 1.67 -24.17 -20.74
N LEU A 80 1.42 -22.98 -21.30
CA LEU A 80 0.08 -22.44 -21.48
C LEU A 80 -0.77 -23.35 -22.38
N ASN A 81 -0.23 -23.83 -23.49
CA ASN A 81 -0.92 -24.74 -24.40
C ASN A 81 -1.25 -26.09 -23.73
N GLU A 82 -0.27 -26.69 -23.06
CA GLU A 82 -0.44 -27.98 -22.37
C GLU A 82 -1.47 -27.91 -21.24
N ILE A 83 -1.40 -26.87 -20.41
CA ILE A 83 -2.34 -26.69 -19.29
C ILE A 83 -3.74 -26.37 -19.80
N THR A 84 -3.86 -25.57 -20.87
CA THR A 84 -5.17 -25.30 -21.49
C THR A 84 -5.83 -26.59 -21.99
N SER A 85 -5.07 -27.44 -22.69
CA SER A 85 -5.56 -28.75 -23.14
C SER A 85 -5.97 -29.62 -21.94
N ARG A 86 -5.13 -29.64 -20.89
CA ARG A 86 -5.39 -30.46 -19.70
C ARG A 86 -6.63 -30.01 -18.94
N LEU A 87 -6.83 -28.71 -18.74
CA LEU A 87 -8.02 -28.17 -18.08
C LEU A 87 -9.30 -28.50 -18.85
N LYS A 88 -9.25 -28.49 -20.19
CA LYS A 88 -10.37 -28.93 -21.02
C LYS A 88 -10.68 -30.41 -20.82
N GLU A 89 -9.65 -31.27 -20.86
CA GLU A 89 -9.78 -32.70 -20.59
C GLU A 89 -10.39 -32.98 -19.21
N ILE A 90 -9.93 -32.26 -18.17
CA ILE A 90 -10.43 -32.41 -16.79
C ILE A 90 -11.91 -32.02 -16.73
N LYS A 91 -12.29 -30.90 -17.36
CA LYS A 91 -13.67 -30.43 -17.40
C LYS A 91 -14.60 -31.42 -18.10
N ASP A 92 -14.12 -32.08 -19.14
CA ASP A 92 -14.87 -33.09 -19.90
C ASP A 92 -14.91 -34.45 -19.18
N ASN A 93 -13.82 -34.83 -18.50
CA ASN A 93 -13.71 -36.07 -17.73
C ASN A 93 -12.78 -35.97 -16.52
N ASN A 94 -13.39 -35.76 -15.37
CA ASN A 94 -12.76 -35.74 -14.04
C ASN A 94 -11.95 -37.01 -13.70
N GLN A 95 -12.25 -38.16 -14.31
CA GLN A 95 -11.54 -39.42 -14.06
C GLN A 95 -10.05 -39.32 -14.38
N ILE A 96 -9.66 -38.43 -15.29
CA ILE A 96 -8.26 -38.22 -15.69
C ILE A 96 -7.38 -37.82 -14.49
N LEU A 97 -7.87 -36.97 -13.59
CA LEU A 97 -7.12 -36.61 -12.37
C LEU A 97 -7.07 -37.76 -11.37
N LEU A 98 -8.18 -38.48 -11.23
CA LEU A 98 -8.26 -39.62 -10.31
C LEU A 98 -7.32 -40.75 -10.76
N ASP A 99 -7.19 -40.96 -12.07
CA ASP A 99 -6.26 -41.93 -12.64
C ASP A 99 -4.80 -41.47 -12.50
N LEU A 100 -4.52 -40.19 -12.83
CA LEU A 100 -3.19 -39.59 -12.71
C LEU A 100 -2.62 -39.71 -11.29
N PHE A 101 -3.47 -39.49 -10.28
CA PHE A 101 -3.08 -39.55 -8.87
C PHE A 101 -3.47 -40.87 -8.19
N GLU A 102 -4.01 -41.85 -8.92
CA GLU A 102 -4.41 -43.17 -8.42
C GLU A 102 -5.40 -43.12 -7.22
N VAL A 103 -6.40 -42.22 -7.26
CA VAL A 103 -7.36 -41.97 -6.16
C VAL A 103 -8.84 -42.14 -6.57
N PRO A 104 -9.27 -43.31 -7.10
CA PRO A 104 -10.60 -43.49 -7.71
C PRO A 104 -11.79 -43.31 -6.74
N LYS A 105 -11.58 -43.23 -5.42
CA LYS A 105 -12.64 -43.13 -4.40
C LYS A 105 -12.83 -41.73 -3.79
N LEU A 106 -12.09 -40.71 -4.26
CA LEU A 106 -12.08 -39.36 -3.67
C LEU A 106 -12.72 -38.29 -4.58
N VAL A 107 -13.82 -38.62 -5.28
CA VAL A 107 -14.51 -37.70 -6.21
C VAL A 107 -14.88 -36.36 -5.56
N ASN A 108 -15.29 -36.37 -4.28
CA ASN A 108 -15.67 -35.16 -3.54
C ASN A 108 -14.49 -34.22 -3.22
N ARG A 109 -13.24 -34.63 -3.52
CA ARG A 109 -12.02 -33.85 -3.26
C ARG A 109 -11.28 -33.50 -4.55
N ILE A 110 -11.90 -33.71 -5.70
CA ILE A 110 -11.27 -33.44 -7.00
C ILE A 110 -10.85 -31.98 -7.17
N ASN A 111 -11.61 -31.04 -6.59
CA ASN A 111 -11.27 -29.63 -6.63
C ASN A 111 -9.91 -29.33 -5.96
N CYS A 112 -9.47 -30.12 -4.96
CA CYS A 112 -8.13 -29.99 -4.38
C CYS A 112 -7.04 -30.33 -5.41
N LEU A 113 -7.31 -31.25 -6.35
CA LEU A 113 -6.39 -31.65 -7.42
C LEU A 113 -6.45 -30.70 -8.62
N THR A 114 -7.64 -30.23 -8.99
CA THR A 114 -7.84 -29.34 -10.15
C THR A 114 -7.29 -27.95 -9.91
N PHE A 115 -7.42 -27.42 -8.68
CA PHE A 115 -7.15 -26.02 -8.40
C PHE A 115 -5.71 -25.56 -8.73
N PRO A 116 -4.64 -26.32 -8.41
CA PRO A 116 -3.29 -25.96 -8.86
C PRO A 116 -3.12 -25.81 -10.39
N PHE A 117 -3.89 -26.57 -11.19
CA PHE A 117 -3.87 -26.41 -12.66
C PHE A 117 -4.49 -25.07 -13.08
N GLU A 118 -5.60 -24.67 -12.45
CA GLU A 118 -6.24 -23.38 -12.71
C GLU A 118 -5.31 -22.21 -12.34
N MET A 119 -4.61 -22.32 -11.21
CA MET A 119 -3.61 -21.32 -10.81
C MET A 119 -2.44 -21.23 -11.79
N LEU A 120 -1.88 -22.36 -12.23
CA LEU A 120 -0.78 -22.35 -13.19
C LEU A 120 -1.21 -21.79 -14.55
N TYR A 121 -2.43 -22.10 -15.00
CA TYR A 121 -3.00 -21.48 -16.19
C TYR A 121 -3.07 -19.96 -16.06
N ALA A 122 -3.63 -19.46 -14.95
CA ALA A 122 -3.74 -18.03 -14.70
C ALA A 122 -2.36 -17.36 -14.65
N LEU A 123 -1.38 -17.96 -13.95
CA LEU A 123 -0.01 -17.46 -13.90
C LEU A 123 0.62 -17.40 -15.30
N ALA A 124 0.60 -18.51 -16.04
CA ALA A 124 1.20 -18.59 -17.37
C ALA A 124 0.54 -17.61 -18.36
N SER A 125 -0.78 -17.41 -18.26
CA SER A 125 -1.51 -16.43 -19.05
C SER A 125 -1.01 -15.01 -18.77
N GLU A 126 -0.95 -14.61 -17.48
CA GLU A 126 -0.49 -13.27 -17.10
C GLU A 126 0.99 -13.07 -17.51
N LEU A 127 1.88 -14.01 -17.20
CA LEU A 127 3.29 -13.94 -17.59
C LEU A 127 3.54 -13.91 -19.10
N SER A 128 2.65 -14.51 -19.91
CA SER A 128 2.73 -14.47 -21.38
C SER A 128 2.35 -13.11 -21.96
N THR A 129 1.48 -12.37 -21.25
CA THR A 129 0.93 -11.08 -21.69
C THR A 129 1.60 -9.88 -21.03
N CYS A 130 2.37 -10.09 -19.95
CA CYS A 130 2.90 -9.03 -19.12
C CYS A 130 3.67 -8.02 -19.98
N ILE A 131 3.05 -6.85 -20.18
CA ILE A 131 3.64 -5.75 -20.95
C ILE A 131 4.82 -5.25 -20.12
N LYS A 132 5.98 -5.33 -20.76
CA LYS A 132 7.29 -4.99 -20.20
C LYS A 132 7.31 -3.49 -19.94
N GLU A 133 7.11 -3.09 -18.69
CA GLU A 133 7.24 -1.69 -18.30
C GLU A 133 8.72 -1.33 -18.33
N THR A 134 9.06 -0.31 -19.12
CA THR A 134 10.35 0.34 -18.97
C THR A 134 10.34 1.09 -17.64
N THR A 135 11.43 0.96 -16.88
CA THR A 135 11.65 1.70 -15.64
C THR A 135 11.65 3.20 -15.95
N LYS A 136 10.49 3.85 -15.92
CA LYS A 136 10.39 5.30 -15.98
C LYS A 136 10.32 5.81 -14.56
N GLU A 137 11.28 6.65 -14.21
CA GLU A 137 11.26 7.39 -12.97
C GLU A 137 9.96 8.20 -12.87
N ILE A 138 9.38 8.23 -11.68
CA ILE A 138 8.10 8.89 -11.45
C ILE A 138 8.31 10.39 -11.37
N ASP A 139 7.92 11.11 -12.43
CA ASP A 139 7.85 12.56 -12.40
C ASP A 139 6.61 13.03 -11.61
N THR A 140 6.86 13.52 -10.41
CA THR A 140 5.86 14.10 -9.51
C THR A 140 5.89 15.63 -9.50
N LEU A 141 6.75 16.29 -10.30
CA LEU A 141 6.85 17.74 -10.33
C LEU A 141 5.59 18.39 -10.93
N GLN A 142 4.88 17.67 -11.81
CA GLN A 142 3.70 18.19 -12.50
C GLN A 142 2.45 18.30 -11.61
N ASN A 143 2.39 17.53 -10.52
CA ASN A 143 1.25 17.50 -9.60
C ASN A 143 1.64 17.67 -8.12
N LEU A 144 2.96 17.73 -7.85
CA LEU A 144 3.57 17.87 -6.54
C LEU A 144 3.08 16.83 -5.53
N ASP A 145 2.71 15.63 -5.99
CA ASP A 145 2.48 14.50 -5.10
C ASP A 145 3.72 14.25 -4.23
N CYS A 146 3.47 13.86 -2.98
CA CYS A 146 4.54 13.36 -2.11
C CYS A 146 5.16 12.13 -2.77
N ASP A 147 6.47 12.18 -3.02
CA ASP A 147 7.22 11.10 -3.66
C ASP A 147 7.17 9.80 -2.83
N ALA A 148 7.04 9.89 -1.51
CA ALA A 148 6.86 8.74 -0.62
C ALA A 148 5.58 7.93 -0.90
N CYS A 149 4.56 8.52 -1.53
CA CYS A 149 3.29 7.86 -1.85
C CYS A 149 3.21 7.30 -3.26
N MET A 150 4.26 7.44 -4.05
CA MET A 150 4.25 7.01 -5.43
C MET A 150 4.65 5.54 -5.54
N VAL A 151 3.98 4.81 -6.44
CA VAL A 151 4.28 3.40 -6.73
C VAL A 151 5.35 3.36 -7.81
N ALA A 152 6.55 2.89 -7.47
CA ALA A 152 7.61 2.65 -8.46
C ALA A 152 7.21 1.56 -9.45
N SER A 153 7.75 1.68 -10.66
CA SER A 153 7.72 0.60 -11.65
C SER A 153 8.52 -0.61 -11.14
N ASN A 154 8.26 -1.78 -11.71
CA ASN A 154 9.07 -2.96 -11.42
C ASN A 154 10.44 -2.86 -12.12
N VAL A 155 11.44 -3.54 -11.57
CA VAL A 155 12.76 -3.72 -12.21
C VAL A 155 12.58 -4.38 -13.58
N SER A 156 13.23 -3.81 -14.60
CA SER A 156 13.39 -4.44 -15.91
C SER A 156 14.53 -5.45 -15.87
N TRP A 157 14.24 -6.71 -16.19
CA TRP A 157 15.20 -7.83 -16.13
C TRP A 157 15.77 -8.23 -17.50
N GLU A 158 15.50 -7.47 -18.57
CA GLU A 158 15.90 -7.84 -19.93
C GLU A 158 17.35 -7.47 -20.26
N THR A 159 18.03 -8.41 -20.92
CA THR A 159 19.45 -8.27 -21.27
C THR A 159 19.71 -7.65 -22.65
N ASN A 160 18.69 -7.55 -23.52
CA ASN A 160 18.86 -7.15 -24.92
C ASN A 160 17.62 -6.46 -25.52
N CYS A 161 17.20 -5.33 -24.95
CA CYS A 161 16.31 -4.43 -25.67
C CYS A 161 17.10 -3.25 -26.23
N GLN A 162 17.36 -3.29 -27.54
CA GLN A 162 17.29 -2.05 -28.31
C GLN A 162 15.98 -1.36 -27.94
N LEU A 163 16.00 -0.05 -27.71
CA LEU A 163 14.84 0.83 -27.52
C LEU A 163 13.83 0.65 -28.68
N GLN A 164 13.11 -0.48 -28.70
CA GLN A 164 12.12 -0.77 -29.70
C GLN A 164 10.85 -0.11 -29.23
N ASN A 165 10.60 1.06 -29.83
CA ASN A 165 9.34 1.75 -29.96
C ASN A 165 8.45 1.74 -28.71
N GLU A 166 8.27 2.92 -28.14
CA GLU A 166 7.20 3.29 -27.21
C GLU A 166 5.83 2.75 -27.69
N ARG A 167 5.54 1.47 -27.41
CA ARG A 167 4.19 0.94 -27.48
C ARG A 167 3.51 1.52 -26.25
N LYS A 168 2.81 2.64 -26.48
CA LYS A 168 1.84 3.24 -25.56
C LYS A 168 1.22 2.16 -24.69
N GLN A 169 1.33 2.32 -23.38
CA GLN A 169 0.66 1.54 -22.33
C GLN A 169 -0.64 0.89 -22.84
N VAL A 170 -0.59 -0.41 -23.16
CA VAL A 170 -1.80 -1.22 -23.43
C VAL A 170 -2.20 -2.04 -22.19
N ASN A 171 -1.61 -1.75 -21.02
CA ASN A 171 -2.03 -2.35 -19.74
C ASN A 171 -2.71 -1.37 -18.77
N ASP A 172 -2.89 -0.12 -19.17
CA ASP A 172 -3.96 0.72 -18.60
C ASP A 172 -5.36 0.09 -18.84
N THR A 173 -5.49 -0.95 -19.67
CA THR A 173 -6.78 -1.57 -20.00
C THR A 173 -7.37 -2.52 -18.95
N LYS A 174 -6.72 -2.78 -17.81
CA LYS A 174 -7.39 -3.42 -16.63
C LYS A 174 -7.74 -2.42 -15.50
N LYS A 175 -7.33 -1.15 -15.61
CA LYS A 175 -7.87 -0.01 -14.84
C LYS A 175 -8.00 1.23 -15.75
N LYS A 176 -8.68 1.08 -16.89
CA LYS A 176 -9.31 2.22 -17.57
C LYS A 176 -10.58 2.56 -16.78
N GLU A 177 -10.43 2.90 -15.50
CA GLU A 177 -11.30 3.96 -15.00
C GLU A 177 -10.89 5.15 -15.86
N GLU A 178 -11.72 5.51 -16.84
CA GLU A 178 -11.53 6.73 -17.62
C GLU A 178 -11.07 7.82 -16.65
N LYS A 179 -10.00 8.55 -16.99
CA LYS A 179 -9.57 9.73 -16.23
C LYS A 179 -10.65 10.79 -16.39
N VAL A 180 -11.82 10.58 -15.79
CA VAL A 180 -12.88 11.54 -15.67
C VAL A 180 -12.33 12.62 -14.76
N GLU A 181 -12.01 13.75 -15.38
CA GLU A 181 -11.64 14.96 -14.69
C GLU A 181 -12.93 15.73 -14.42
N TYR A 182 -13.36 15.72 -13.16
CA TYR A 182 -14.56 16.40 -12.73
C TYR A 182 -14.31 17.90 -12.62
N SER A 183 -15.28 18.72 -13.03
CA SER A 183 -15.17 20.18 -12.94
C SER A 183 -15.12 20.66 -11.49
N THR A 184 -14.62 21.87 -11.28
CA THR A 184 -14.55 22.48 -9.94
C THR A 184 -15.94 22.58 -9.30
N GLU A 185 -16.97 22.93 -10.07
CA GLU A 185 -18.36 23.03 -9.61
C GLU A 185 -18.91 21.67 -9.18
N TYR A 186 -18.57 20.61 -9.92
CA TYR A 186 -18.98 19.25 -9.59
C TYR A 186 -18.32 18.77 -8.29
N LYS A 187 -17.04 19.08 -8.12
CA LYS A 187 -16.31 18.78 -6.88
C LYS A 187 -16.87 19.55 -5.69
N GLU A 188 -17.14 20.83 -5.86
CA GLU A 188 -17.71 21.69 -4.82
C GLU A 188 -19.11 21.22 -4.39
N LYS A 189 -19.96 20.83 -5.35
CA LYS A 189 -21.31 20.29 -5.12
C LYS A 189 -21.29 19.13 -4.13
N TRP A 190 -20.44 18.14 -4.34
CA TRP A 190 -20.32 16.97 -3.46
C TRP A 190 -19.44 17.24 -2.22
N GLY A 191 -18.43 18.09 -2.36
CA GLY A 191 -17.55 18.50 -1.28
C GLY A 191 -18.29 19.17 -0.13
N LYS A 192 -19.22 20.09 -0.43
CA LYS A 192 -20.07 20.77 0.57
C LYS A 192 -20.87 19.80 1.43
N VAL A 193 -21.48 18.78 0.82
CA VAL A 193 -22.31 17.81 1.53
C VAL A 193 -21.50 16.71 2.24
N SER A 194 -20.18 16.71 2.05
CA SER A 194 -19.25 15.79 2.72
C SER A 194 -18.57 16.39 3.97
N LYS A 195 -18.88 17.65 4.32
CA LYS A 195 -18.36 18.28 5.54
C LYS A 195 -18.88 17.57 6.80
N ALA A 196 -18.14 17.66 7.91
CA ALA A 196 -18.51 17.02 9.17
C ALA A 196 -19.85 17.50 9.74
N TYR A 197 -20.21 18.77 9.51
CA TYR A 197 -21.53 19.33 9.81
C TYR A 197 -21.98 20.22 8.63
N LEU A 198 -23.25 20.13 8.31
CA LEU A 198 -23.90 20.83 7.20
C LEU A 198 -24.76 21.98 7.72
N SER A 199 -24.80 23.08 6.96
CA SER A 199 -25.82 24.12 7.11
C SER A 199 -27.18 23.62 6.62
N GLN A 200 -28.26 24.36 6.90
CA GLN A 200 -29.59 24.00 6.41
C GLN A 200 -29.65 23.91 4.88
N ASP A 201 -29.05 24.86 4.17
CA ASP A 201 -29.00 24.85 2.70
C ASP A 201 -28.24 23.63 2.16
N GLU A 202 -27.20 23.20 2.86
CA GLU A 202 -26.40 22.03 2.47
C GLU A 202 -27.11 20.72 2.78
N VAL A 203 -27.93 20.67 3.84
CA VAL A 203 -28.83 19.54 4.10
C VAL A 203 -29.86 19.39 2.99
N GLU A 204 -30.46 20.50 2.53
CA GLU A 204 -31.40 20.48 1.40
C GLU A 204 -30.72 20.07 0.09
N LEU A 205 -29.49 20.54 -0.13
CA LEU A 205 -28.67 20.07 -1.26
C LEU A 205 -28.44 18.57 -1.16
N LEU A 206 -28.01 18.05 0.00
CA LEU A 206 -27.75 16.62 0.21
C LEU A 206 -29.00 15.78 -0.08
N LYS A 207 -30.19 16.18 0.40
CA LYS A 207 -31.45 15.50 0.10
C LYS A 207 -31.69 15.36 -1.40
N LYS A 208 -31.42 16.41 -2.17
CA LYS A 208 -31.54 16.39 -3.63
C LYS A 208 -30.53 15.44 -4.26
N LEU A 209 -29.26 15.49 -3.83
CA LEU A 209 -28.19 14.66 -4.41
C LEU A 209 -28.38 13.17 -4.12
N VAL A 210 -28.83 12.82 -2.91
CA VAL A 210 -29.08 11.44 -2.51
C VAL A 210 -30.20 10.81 -3.33
N LYS A 211 -31.26 11.59 -3.60
CA LYS A 211 -32.41 11.14 -4.38
C LYS A 211 -32.05 10.87 -5.84
N ASP A 212 -31.23 11.73 -6.43
CA ASP A 212 -30.91 11.73 -7.86
C ASP A 212 -29.47 11.26 -8.14
N ILE A 213 -28.93 10.32 -7.34
CA ILE A 213 -27.56 9.82 -7.49
C ILE A 213 -27.37 9.07 -8.82
N THR A 214 -26.27 9.34 -9.50
CA THR A 214 -25.89 8.73 -10.78
C THR A 214 -24.68 7.79 -10.65
N PRO A 215 -24.41 6.93 -11.64
CA PRO A 215 -23.19 6.13 -11.69
C PRO A 215 -21.89 6.97 -11.66
N ASP A 216 -21.91 8.15 -12.28
CA ASP A 216 -20.76 9.07 -12.27
C ASP A 216 -20.53 9.63 -10.86
N ASP A 217 -21.60 9.95 -10.13
CA ASP A 217 -21.52 10.34 -8.73
C ASP A 217 -20.95 9.19 -7.87
N TYR A 218 -21.40 7.96 -8.10
CA TYR A 218 -20.86 6.79 -7.40
C TYR A 218 -19.35 6.62 -7.61
N GLN A 219 -18.87 6.76 -8.85
CA GLN A 219 -17.44 6.73 -9.17
C GLN A 219 -16.69 7.90 -8.49
N TYR A 220 -17.27 9.10 -8.53
CA TYR A 220 -16.69 10.28 -7.88
C TYR A 220 -16.56 10.12 -6.37
N LEU A 221 -17.63 9.71 -5.68
CA LEU A 221 -17.65 9.50 -4.23
C LEU A 221 -16.56 8.51 -3.78
N ARG A 222 -16.32 7.47 -4.60
CA ARG A 222 -15.27 6.47 -4.37
C ARG A 222 -13.87 7.05 -4.58
N LYS A 223 -13.64 7.75 -5.69
CA LYS A 223 -12.34 8.33 -6.06
C LYS A 223 -11.89 9.40 -5.06
N GLU A 224 -12.81 10.27 -4.64
CA GLU A 224 -12.52 11.34 -3.67
C GLU A 224 -12.66 10.89 -2.21
N LYS A 225 -12.92 9.60 -1.96
CA LYS A 225 -13.01 8.99 -0.62
C LYS A 225 -14.01 9.70 0.32
N ILE A 226 -15.12 10.26 -0.22
CA ILE A 226 -16.11 11.02 0.55
C ILE A 226 -17.40 10.26 0.89
N SER A 227 -17.59 9.02 0.38
CA SER A 227 -18.81 8.22 0.62
C SER A 227 -19.18 8.09 2.11
N GLN A 228 -18.19 7.98 3.00
CA GLN A 228 -18.41 7.85 4.44
C GLN A 228 -18.94 9.14 5.07
N GLY A 229 -18.37 10.29 4.71
CA GLY A 229 -18.84 11.58 5.22
C GLY A 229 -20.27 11.88 4.76
N VAL A 230 -20.58 11.56 3.51
CA VAL A 230 -21.94 11.71 2.96
C VAL A 230 -22.93 10.78 3.67
N LEU A 231 -22.60 9.49 3.85
CA LEU A 231 -23.46 8.55 4.56
C LEU A 231 -23.69 8.97 6.02
N GLY A 232 -22.62 9.38 6.72
CA GLY A 232 -22.74 9.85 8.11
C GLY A 232 -23.62 11.09 8.24
N ASN A 233 -23.60 11.99 7.25
CA ASN A 233 -24.54 13.11 7.21
C ASN A 233 -25.97 12.66 6.93
N MET A 234 -26.18 11.67 6.08
CA MET A 234 -27.52 11.13 5.83
C MET A 234 -28.13 10.54 7.11
N GLU A 235 -27.35 9.81 7.89
CA GLU A 235 -27.77 9.31 9.20
C GLU A 235 -28.05 10.47 10.18
N LYS A 236 -27.09 11.39 10.33
CA LYS A 236 -27.20 12.55 11.24
C LYS A 236 -28.43 13.41 10.98
N TYR A 237 -28.79 13.61 9.72
CA TYR A 237 -29.91 14.46 9.30
C TYR A 237 -31.17 13.67 8.91
N ASN A 238 -31.24 12.38 9.24
CA ASN A 238 -32.39 11.50 8.98
C ASN A 238 -32.85 11.49 7.50
N ILE A 239 -31.90 11.40 6.57
CA ILE A 239 -32.15 11.35 5.12
C ILE A 239 -32.21 9.88 4.67
N SER A 240 -33.37 9.45 4.17
CA SER A 240 -33.55 8.09 3.65
C SER A 240 -33.04 7.93 2.21
N VAL A 241 -32.38 6.82 1.94
CA VAL A 241 -31.87 6.43 0.60
C VAL A 241 -32.88 5.70 -0.28
N GLY A 242 -34.06 5.38 0.26
CA GLY A 242 -35.03 4.51 -0.42
C GLY A 242 -34.42 3.16 -0.85
N GLU A 243 -34.95 2.56 -1.91
CA GLU A 243 -34.45 1.28 -2.45
C GLU A 243 -33.35 1.43 -3.51
N ASN A 244 -32.59 2.54 -3.48
CA ASN A 244 -31.55 2.79 -4.47
C ASN A 244 -30.38 1.80 -4.35
N GLU A 245 -30.13 1.01 -5.41
CA GLU A 245 -29.08 -0.02 -5.45
C GLU A 245 -27.65 0.52 -5.29
N ILE A 246 -27.37 1.74 -5.77
CA ILE A 246 -26.06 2.39 -5.58
C ILE A 246 -25.82 2.63 -4.09
N TRP A 247 -26.80 3.17 -3.38
CA TRP A 247 -26.68 3.40 -1.94
C TRP A 247 -26.57 2.10 -1.16
N LYS A 248 -27.29 1.04 -1.55
CA LYS A 248 -27.16 -0.30 -0.94
C LYS A 248 -25.72 -0.81 -1.05
N ASP A 249 -25.09 -0.71 -2.22
CA ASP A 249 -23.69 -1.12 -2.40
C ASP A 249 -22.71 -0.24 -1.58
N ILE A 250 -22.89 1.08 -1.58
CA ILE A 250 -22.07 2.00 -0.76
C ILE A 250 -22.15 1.61 0.73
N ILE A 251 -23.36 1.47 1.26
CA ILE A 251 -23.64 1.14 2.66
C ILE A 251 -23.01 -0.21 3.01
N TYR A 252 -23.22 -1.21 2.15
CA TYR A 252 -22.66 -2.54 2.34
C TYR A 252 -21.14 -2.54 2.39
N ARG A 253 -20.48 -1.77 1.52
CA ARG A 253 -19.03 -1.60 1.53
C ARG A 253 -18.52 -0.87 2.77
N ILE A 254 -19.27 0.08 3.32
CA ILE A 254 -18.86 0.81 4.53
C ILE A 254 -19.02 -0.06 5.78
N HIS A 255 -20.16 -0.73 6.00
CA HIS A 255 -20.35 -1.58 7.17
C HIS A 255 -19.39 -2.77 7.21
N ARG A 256 -19.02 -3.33 6.06
CA ARG A 256 -18.00 -4.38 5.93
C ARG A 256 -16.64 -3.98 6.51
N LYS A 257 -16.32 -2.69 6.63
CA LYS A 257 -15.04 -2.20 7.17
C LYS A 257 -14.97 -2.22 8.71
N SER A 258 -16.07 -2.50 9.41
CA SER A 258 -16.03 -2.75 10.86
C SER A 258 -15.29 -4.05 11.22
N ILE A 259 -15.24 -5.01 10.28
CA ILE A 259 -14.62 -6.34 10.46
C ILE A 259 -13.10 -6.24 10.65
N THR A 260 -12.44 -5.22 10.09
CA THR A 260 -10.97 -5.06 10.18
C THR A 260 -10.50 -4.51 11.54
N LYS A 261 -11.43 -4.00 12.38
CA LYS A 261 -11.11 -3.42 13.69
C LYS A 261 -10.37 -4.39 14.62
N CYS A 262 -10.69 -5.69 14.57
CA CYS A 262 -10.01 -6.68 15.41
C CYS A 262 -8.54 -6.88 15.02
N GLU A 263 -8.20 -6.80 13.72
CA GLU A 263 -6.80 -6.88 13.28
C GLU A 263 -6.03 -5.64 13.70
N PHE A 264 -6.65 -4.46 13.63
CA PHE A 264 -6.06 -3.22 14.15
C PHE A 264 -5.70 -3.32 15.64
N GLU A 265 -6.63 -3.80 16.47
CA GLU A 265 -6.42 -3.97 17.91
C GLU A 265 -5.25 -4.93 18.20
N ARG A 266 -5.08 -5.99 17.39
CA ARG A 266 -3.93 -6.90 17.50
C ARG A 266 -2.60 -6.23 17.17
N VAL A 267 -2.53 -5.47 16.08
CA VAL A 267 -1.31 -4.75 15.69
C VAL A 267 -0.94 -3.73 16.77
N TYR A 268 -1.91 -2.98 17.28
CA TYR A 268 -1.67 -1.99 18.32
C TYR A 268 -1.27 -2.62 19.66
N ALA A 269 -1.87 -3.76 20.03
CA ALA A 269 -1.47 -4.54 21.20
C ALA A 269 -0.02 -5.02 21.09
N TYR A 270 0.41 -5.47 19.91
CA TYR A 270 1.81 -5.84 19.66
C TYR A 270 2.76 -4.66 19.90
N ILE A 271 2.49 -3.51 19.27
CA ILE A 271 3.29 -2.27 19.43
C ILE A 271 3.46 -1.92 20.91
N LYS A 272 2.36 -1.91 21.68
CA LYS A 272 2.39 -1.63 23.12
C LYS A 272 3.16 -2.69 23.91
N SER A 273 2.91 -3.98 23.65
CA SER A 273 3.54 -5.08 24.39
C SER A 273 5.06 -5.14 24.21
N LYS A 274 5.55 -4.69 23.06
CA LYS A 274 6.97 -4.64 22.72
C LYS A 274 7.63 -3.28 23.04
N GLY A 275 6.86 -2.30 23.50
CA GLY A 275 7.35 -0.97 23.82
C GLY A 275 7.93 -0.24 22.61
N LEU A 276 7.40 -0.48 21.41
CA LEU A 276 7.89 0.15 20.18
C LEU A 276 7.47 1.62 20.15
N ASN A 277 8.37 2.50 19.70
CA ASN A 277 8.09 3.93 19.54
C ASN A 277 7.34 4.21 18.23
N ILE A 278 6.15 3.64 18.12
CA ILE A 278 5.29 3.70 16.94
C ILE A 278 3.92 4.20 17.38
N PHE A 279 3.43 5.21 16.69
CA PHE A 279 2.23 5.93 17.09
C PHE A 279 1.25 6.00 15.94
N MET A 280 -0.03 5.88 16.28
CA MET A 280 -1.12 6.02 15.33
C MET A 280 -1.30 7.48 14.98
N THR A 281 -1.65 7.74 13.73
CA THR A 281 -1.92 9.10 13.26
C THR A 281 -3.17 9.18 12.43
N LYS A 282 -3.81 10.37 12.44
CA LYS A 282 -5.04 10.68 11.69
C LYS A 282 -6.12 9.66 11.94
N GLY A 283 -7.24 9.73 11.23
CA GLY A 283 -8.25 8.66 11.14
C GLY A 283 -8.56 7.98 12.48
N ALA A 284 -7.80 6.95 12.86
CA ALA A 284 -7.85 6.29 14.15
C ALA A 284 -7.98 7.26 15.34
N ASN A 285 -7.21 8.35 15.38
CA ASN A 285 -7.23 9.34 16.46
C ASN A 285 -8.41 10.33 16.36
N SER A 286 -8.89 10.64 15.15
CA SER A 286 -10.00 11.58 14.98
C SER A 286 -11.38 10.90 14.99
N SER A 287 -11.43 9.57 14.80
CA SER A 287 -12.68 8.81 14.72
C SER A 287 -13.57 8.96 15.95
N GLU A 288 -12.96 9.00 17.14
CA GLU A 288 -13.61 9.23 18.43
C GLU A 288 -14.34 10.58 18.52
N LEU A 289 -13.99 11.54 17.66
CA LEU A 289 -14.56 12.87 17.66
C LEU A 289 -15.89 12.94 16.89
N TYR A 290 -16.20 11.94 16.06
CA TYR A 290 -17.43 11.92 15.25
C TYR A 290 -18.60 11.26 16.00
N GLU A 291 -19.79 11.87 15.89
CA GLU A 291 -21.02 11.36 16.48
C GLU A 291 -21.65 10.25 15.59
N GLY A 292 -21.39 8.97 15.87
CA GLY A 292 -22.04 7.84 15.21
C GLY A 292 -21.07 6.75 14.76
N GLU A 293 -21.44 5.48 14.95
CA GLU A 293 -20.63 4.36 14.48
C GLU A 293 -20.60 4.33 12.95
N GLY A 294 -19.40 4.21 12.35
CA GLY A 294 -19.29 4.06 10.89
C GLY A 294 -19.11 5.34 10.08
N ILE A 295 -19.21 6.53 10.71
CA ILE A 295 -19.03 7.82 10.02
C ILE A 295 -17.59 8.05 9.58
N ARG A 296 -16.62 7.59 10.38
CA ARG A 296 -15.18 7.62 10.08
C ARG A 296 -14.60 6.22 10.24
N VAL A 297 -14.67 5.38 9.21
CA VAL A 297 -14.08 4.02 9.23
C VAL A 297 -12.78 3.95 8.45
N HIS A 298 -11.72 3.41 9.07
CA HIS A 298 -10.38 3.33 8.51
C HIS A 298 -10.26 2.18 7.51
N LEU A 299 -9.73 2.50 6.33
CA LEU A 299 -9.28 1.52 5.34
C LEU A 299 -7.78 1.23 5.48
N ASP A 300 -7.04 2.28 5.83
CA ASP A 300 -5.59 2.33 5.91
C ASP A 300 -5.23 2.68 7.37
N TYR A 301 -4.26 1.98 7.94
CA TYR A 301 -3.74 2.23 9.28
C TYR A 301 -2.42 2.99 9.17
N ASP A 302 -2.48 4.31 9.34
CA ASP A 302 -1.31 5.20 9.30
C ASP A 302 -0.55 5.20 10.63
N PHE A 303 0.68 4.71 10.60
CA PHE A 303 1.63 4.76 11.70
C PHE A 303 2.82 5.67 11.39
N ILE A 304 3.34 6.30 12.43
CA ILE A 304 4.65 6.95 12.44
C ILE A 304 5.52 6.23 13.44
N ALA A 305 6.67 5.71 13.00
CA ALA A 305 7.75 5.31 13.88
C ALA A 305 8.71 6.49 14.07
N THR A 306 9.28 6.63 15.27
CA THR A 306 10.30 7.66 15.55
C THR A 306 11.71 7.22 15.14
N ASN A 307 11.90 5.95 14.79
CA ASN A 307 13.16 5.36 14.36
C ASN A 307 12.93 4.19 13.38
N ILE A 308 13.94 3.88 12.58
CA ILE A 308 13.88 2.84 11.54
C ILE A 308 13.77 1.43 12.15
N SER A 309 14.52 1.14 13.23
CA SER A 309 14.53 -0.19 13.86
C SER A 309 13.14 -0.63 14.33
N ASP A 310 12.40 0.24 15.03
CA ASP A 310 11.05 -0.09 15.48
C ASP A 310 10.08 -0.27 14.30
N ALA A 311 10.21 0.54 13.23
CA ALA A 311 9.44 0.34 12.00
C ALA A 311 9.68 -1.05 11.40
N PHE A 312 10.93 -1.51 11.36
CA PHE A 312 11.30 -2.83 10.83
C PHE A 312 10.85 -3.97 11.73
N LYS A 313 10.87 -3.82 13.06
CA LYS A 313 10.28 -4.80 14.00
C LYS A 313 8.77 -4.96 13.79
N LEU A 314 8.06 -3.85 13.52
CA LEU A 314 6.63 -3.90 13.18
C LEU A 314 6.43 -4.58 11.82
N ALA A 315 7.24 -4.23 10.81
CA ALA A 315 7.15 -4.85 9.49
C ALA A 315 7.34 -6.37 9.56
N LYS A 316 8.39 -6.82 10.26
CA LYS A 316 8.67 -8.25 10.48
C LYS A 316 7.49 -8.97 11.14
N TYR A 317 6.93 -8.40 12.22
CA TYR A 317 5.73 -8.94 12.86
C TYR A 317 4.55 -9.06 11.90
N LEU A 318 4.26 -8.00 11.13
CA LEU A 318 3.16 -7.99 10.17
C LEU A 318 3.36 -9.06 9.08
N LEU A 319 4.56 -9.15 8.50
CA LEU A 319 4.89 -10.15 7.48
C LEU A 319 4.68 -11.58 7.99
N ASN A 320 5.09 -11.86 9.24
CA ASN A 320 4.87 -13.16 9.89
C ASN A 320 3.40 -13.45 10.18
N ASN A 321 2.54 -12.43 10.17
CA ASN A 321 1.10 -12.56 10.39
C ASN A 321 0.29 -12.43 9.09
N GLY A 322 0.91 -12.75 7.96
CA GLY A 322 0.26 -12.84 6.65
C GLY A 322 0.03 -11.49 5.95
N TYR A 323 0.67 -10.41 6.43
CA TYR A 323 0.77 -9.18 5.66
C TYR A 323 1.86 -9.31 4.59
N LYS A 324 1.78 -8.42 3.60
CA LYS A 324 2.57 -8.46 2.39
C LYS A 324 3.07 -7.10 2.01
N ILE A 325 4.29 -7.03 1.51
CA ILE A 325 4.87 -5.77 1.07
C ILE A 325 4.40 -5.44 -0.35
N SER A 326 3.88 -4.23 -0.52
CA SER A 326 3.48 -3.77 -1.84
C SER A 326 4.72 -3.43 -2.67
N ALA A 327 4.90 -4.11 -3.81
CA ALA A 327 5.99 -3.83 -4.75
C ALA A 327 5.94 -2.35 -5.17
N GLY A 328 7.08 -1.67 -5.09
CA GLY A 328 7.20 -0.27 -5.49
C GLY A 328 6.68 0.76 -4.47
N LEU A 329 6.11 0.33 -3.34
CA LEU A 329 5.63 1.20 -2.26
C LEU A 329 6.52 1.21 -1.02
N PHE A 330 7.73 0.68 -1.12
CA PHE A 330 8.79 0.92 -0.14
C PHE A 330 9.82 1.87 -0.76
N SER A 331 10.07 3.00 -0.10
CA SER A 331 11.06 3.96 -0.55
C SER A 331 11.80 4.61 0.61
N LEU A 332 13.01 5.13 0.34
CA LEU A 332 13.89 5.85 1.27
C LEU A 332 14.28 7.20 0.65
N LYS A 333 14.38 8.24 1.46
CA LYS A 333 14.86 9.56 1.05
C LYS A 333 15.82 10.11 2.08
N LYS A 334 16.93 10.68 1.60
CA LYS A 334 17.89 11.38 2.44
C LYS A 334 17.28 12.71 2.89
N ILE A 335 17.33 12.96 4.19
CA ILE A 335 16.75 14.15 4.82
C ILE A 335 17.70 14.68 5.88
N MET A 336 17.51 15.94 6.28
CA MET A 336 18.30 16.55 7.34
C MET A 336 17.39 16.83 8.54
N ILE A 337 17.67 16.19 9.68
CA ILE A 337 16.96 16.43 10.94
C ILE A 337 17.96 17.00 11.94
N ASN A 338 17.66 18.19 12.48
CA ASN A 338 18.51 18.86 13.48
C ASN A 338 19.99 18.98 13.05
N GLY A 339 20.24 19.23 11.77
CA GLY A 339 21.60 19.34 11.20
C GLY A 339 22.35 18.01 11.03
N LYS A 340 21.69 16.87 11.21
CA LYS A 340 22.25 15.54 10.92
C LYS A 340 21.56 14.94 9.71
N ASP A 341 22.37 14.37 8.82
CA ASP A 341 21.87 13.52 7.74
C ASP A 341 21.24 12.26 8.34
N THR A 342 20.01 11.96 7.91
CA THR A 342 19.27 10.75 8.28
C THR A 342 18.41 10.33 7.09
N TYR A 343 17.82 9.15 7.15
CA TYR A 343 16.96 8.65 6.09
C TYR A 343 15.53 8.51 6.57
N SER A 344 14.59 9.04 5.78
CA SER A 344 13.18 8.74 5.97
C SER A 344 12.67 7.77 4.92
N GLY A 345 12.03 6.73 5.40
CA GLY A 345 11.33 5.76 4.61
C GLY A 345 9.82 5.77 4.79
N HIS A 346 9.19 5.12 3.84
CA HIS A 346 7.77 4.83 3.84
C HIS A 346 7.56 3.46 3.22
N PHE A 347 6.78 2.59 3.88
CA PHE A 347 6.36 1.31 3.30
C PHE A 347 4.88 1.02 3.56
N HIS A 348 4.28 0.28 2.63
CA HIS A 348 2.93 -0.28 2.77
C HIS A 348 2.99 -1.78 2.97
N LEU A 349 2.24 -2.26 3.96
CA LEU A 349 2.00 -3.67 4.20
C LEU A 349 0.51 -3.96 4.10
N GLU A 350 0.17 -5.02 3.38
CA GLU A 350 -1.20 -5.32 3.02
C GLU A 350 -1.58 -6.75 3.37
N ARG A 351 -2.80 -6.96 3.86
CA ARG A 351 -3.33 -8.29 4.10
C ARG A 351 -4.72 -8.41 3.50
N VAL A 352 -4.95 -9.48 2.74
CA VAL A 352 -6.29 -9.80 2.23
C VAL A 352 -6.91 -10.87 3.13
N MET A 353 -7.97 -10.52 3.86
CA MET A 353 -8.73 -11.47 4.67
C MET A 353 -9.92 -12.02 3.91
N ASN A 354 -10.21 -13.32 4.06
CA ASN A 354 -11.37 -14.02 3.51
C ASN A 354 -11.57 -13.79 2.00
N SER A 355 -10.48 -13.56 1.25
CA SER A 355 -10.53 -13.19 -0.17
C SER A 355 -11.49 -12.02 -0.46
N ARG A 356 -11.61 -11.08 0.48
CA ARG A 356 -12.61 -9.99 0.40
C ARG A 356 -12.13 -8.67 0.97
N TYR A 357 -11.34 -8.68 2.04
CA TYR A 357 -11.03 -7.48 2.81
C TYR A 357 -9.55 -7.17 2.72
N LYS A 358 -9.22 -6.06 2.06
CA LYS A 358 -7.86 -5.54 2.03
C LYS A 358 -7.64 -4.64 3.24
N ILE A 359 -6.71 -5.01 4.10
CA ILE A 359 -6.16 -4.17 5.16
C ILE A 359 -4.86 -3.59 4.65
N ILE A 360 -4.65 -2.29 4.84
CA ILE A 360 -3.41 -1.60 4.49
C ILE A 360 -2.83 -1.00 5.77
N VAL A 361 -1.55 -1.21 6.01
CA VAL A 361 -0.76 -0.62 7.09
C VAL A 361 0.33 0.23 6.47
N ASP A 362 0.25 1.53 6.69
CA ASP A 362 1.16 2.54 6.14
C ASP A 362 2.09 2.97 7.25
N VAL A 363 3.40 2.81 7.07
CA VAL A 363 4.39 3.17 8.09
C VAL A 363 5.37 4.18 7.54
N ASN A 364 5.35 5.39 8.11
CA ASN A 364 6.35 6.43 7.85
C ASN A 364 7.40 6.41 8.96
N PHE A 365 8.67 6.60 8.62
CA PHE A 365 9.76 6.53 9.59
C PHE A 365 11.00 7.30 9.10
N PRO A 366 11.82 7.91 9.99
CA PRO A 366 11.34 8.58 11.17
C PRO A 366 10.49 9.80 10.76
N GLY A 367 9.35 9.99 11.42
CA GLY A 367 8.49 11.16 11.20
C GLY A 367 7.56 11.07 9.98
N PHE A 368 6.99 12.21 9.59
CA PHE A 368 5.98 12.34 8.55
C PHE A 368 6.41 13.29 7.43
N PRO A 369 6.20 12.97 6.15
CA PRO A 369 6.54 13.87 5.05
C PRO A 369 5.80 15.23 5.11
N MET A 370 6.55 16.32 4.95
CA MET A 370 6.06 17.69 4.76
C MET A 370 6.34 18.13 3.32
N GLY A 371 5.36 17.93 2.44
CA GLY A 371 5.56 18.16 1.02
C GLY A 371 6.53 17.15 0.42
N ARG A 372 7.49 17.64 -0.38
CA ARG A 372 8.50 16.80 -1.05
C ARG A 372 9.81 16.66 -0.29
N ILE A 373 10.26 17.72 0.38
CA ILE A 373 11.67 17.81 0.81
C ILE A 373 11.89 17.71 2.32
N ASP A 374 10.88 18.07 3.13
CA ASP A 374 11.00 18.15 4.59
C ASP A 374 10.16 17.09 5.31
N TYR A 375 10.44 16.91 6.61
CA TYR A 375 9.77 15.93 7.47
C TYR A 375 9.48 16.49 8.86
N PHE A 376 8.33 16.11 9.40
CA PHE A 376 7.91 16.47 10.74
C PHE A 376 8.12 15.29 11.70
N VAL A 377 8.88 15.51 12.76
CA VAL A 377 9.02 14.53 13.85
C VAL A 377 8.14 14.94 15.02
N PRO A 378 7.12 14.14 15.38
CA PRO A 378 6.23 14.50 16.48
C PRO A 378 6.91 14.36 17.84
N GLU A 379 6.49 15.23 18.76
CA GLU A 379 6.78 15.15 20.18
C GLU A 379 5.92 14.10 20.86
N ILE A 380 6.57 13.26 21.66
CA ILE A 380 5.93 12.17 22.40
C ILE A 380 5.85 12.53 23.88
N LYS A 381 4.65 12.44 24.45
CA LYS A 381 4.39 12.65 25.87
C LYS A 381 3.47 11.56 26.40
N ASN A 382 3.86 10.94 27.51
CA ASN A 382 3.10 9.84 28.14
C ASN A 382 2.81 8.65 27.19
N GLY A 383 3.71 8.36 26.25
CA GLY A 383 3.55 7.26 25.31
C GLY A 383 2.57 7.53 24.15
N GLU A 384 2.22 8.79 23.91
CA GLU A 384 1.37 9.20 22.78
C GLU A 384 1.93 10.48 22.13
N ILE A 385 1.58 10.70 20.85
CA ILE A 385 1.84 11.99 20.19
C ILE A 385 0.90 13.04 20.80
N ILE A 386 1.44 14.20 21.15
CA ILE A 386 0.62 15.30 21.69
C ILE A 386 -0.48 15.76 20.71
N PRO A 387 -1.64 16.23 21.18
CA PRO A 387 -2.76 16.63 20.32
C PRO A 387 -2.39 17.71 19.28
N GLU A 388 -1.49 18.62 19.64
CA GLU A 388 -0.99 19.69 18.78
C GLU A 388 -0.23 19.11 17.57
N ASP A 389 0.59 18.09 17.79
CA ASP A 389 1.40 17.46 16.73
C ASP A 389 0.57 16.56 15.84
N GLN A 390 -0.50 15.95 16.38
CA GLN A 390 -1.52 15.28 15.57
C GLN A 390 -2.19 16.26 14.59
N LEU A 391 -2.42 17.51 15.00
CA LEU A 391 -2.98 18.53 14.12
C LEU A 391 -1.98 18.91 13.03
N ILE A 392 -0.70 19.10 13.36
CA ILE A 392 0.36 19.38 12.37
C ILE A 392 0.48 18.22 11.37
N ILE A 393 0.50 16.98 11.84
CA ILE A 393 0.54 15.78 10.97
C ILE A 393 -0.67 15.72 10.04
N THR A 394 -1.86 16.07 10.53
CA THR A 394 -3.10 16.10 9.72
C THR A 394 -3.07 17.24 8.71
N LEU A 395 -2.52 18.40 9.07
CA LEU A 395 -2.28 19.52 8.15
C LEU A 395 -1.35 19.12 7.01
N CYS A 396 -0.21 18.49 7.30
CA CYS A 396 0.71 18.00 6.29
C CYS A 396 0.05 16.95 5.38
N HIS A 397 -0.83 16.12 5.93
CA HIS A 397 -1.58 15.13 5.14
C HIS A 397 -2.48 15.74 4.09
N ALA A 398 -3.19 16.81 4.46
CA ALA A 398 -4.16 17.46 3.58
C ALA A 398 -3.52 17.89 2.26
N TYR A 399 -2.21 18.20 2.27
CA TYR A 399 -1.43 18.62 1.11
C TYR A 399 -0.50 17.53 0.55
N LYS A 400 -0.54 16.30 1.08
CA LYS A 400 0.34 15.18 0.66
C LYS A 400 0.08 14.72 -0.77
N HIS A 401 -1.17 14.74 -1.20
CA HIS A 401 -1.60 14.23 -2.51
C HIS A 401 -1.94 15.37 -3.49
N LYS A 402 -2.17 15.02 -4.76
CA LYS A 402 -2.57 15.94 -5.85
C LYS A 402 -3.86 16.67 -5.48
N ASN A 403 -4.80 15.95 -4.88
CA ASN A 403 -6.06 16.49 -4.40
C ASN A 403 -6.02 16.63 -2.89
N VAL A 404 -6.70 17.66 -2.37
CA VAL A 404 -6.96 17.80 -0.93
C VAL A 404 -8.30 17.11 -0.63
N TYR A 405 -8.28 16.09 0.21
CA TYR A 405 -9.49 15.35 0.55
C TYR A 405 -10.26 16.00 1.70
N MET A 406 -11.59 16.12 1.55
CA MET A 406 -12.46 16.69 2.58
C MET A 406 -12.36 15.96 3.93
N LYS A 407 -12.02 14.67 3.94
CA LYS A 407 -11.80 13.90 5.18
C LYS A 407 -10.73 14.53 6.09
N ASP A 408 -9.67 15.10 5.51
CA ASP A 408 -8.53 15.64 6.27
C ASP A 408 -8.86 17.03 6.82
N ILE A 409 -9.61 17.83 6.04
CA ILE A 409 -10.17 19.12 6.51
C ILE A 409 -11.17 18.88 7.64
N ASN A 410 -12.04 17.88 7.49
CA ASN A 410 -12.98 17.47 8.53
C ASN A 410 -12.25 17.06 9.81
N ASP A 411 -11.21 16.23 9.71
CA ASP A 411 -10.42 15.78 10.87
C ASP A 411 -9.85 17.00 11.64
N ILE A 412 -9.27 18.00 10.94
CA ILE A 412 -8.75 19.23 11.57
C ILE A 412 -9.87 20.03 12.24
N TYR A 413 -11.01 20.23 11.56
CA TYR A 413 -12.15 20.92 12.15
C TYR A 413 -12.63 20.23 13.44
N MET A 414 -12.76 18.90 13.42
CA MET A 414 -13.19 18.12 14.59
C MET A 414 -12.20 18.23 15.74
N MET A 415 -10.90 18.19 15.47
CA MET A 415 -9.86 18.39 16.49
C MET A 415 -9.96 19.79 17.12
N VAL A 416 -10.13 20.83 16.30
CA VAL A 416 -10.27 22.22 16.77
C VAL A 416 -11.55 22.43 17.60
N LYS A 417 -12.64 21.77 17.22
CA LYS A 417 -13.94 21.87 17.89
C LYS A 417 -13.98 21.12 19.21
N HIS A 418 -13.38 19.92 19.28
CA HIS A 418 -13.59 18.98 20.40
C HIS A 418 -12.36 18.77 21.29
N LYS A 419 -11.13 18.92 20.79
CA LYS A 419 -9.91 18.75 21.61
C LYS A 419 -9.53 20.06 22.30
N LYS A 420 -8.96 19.94 23.49
CA LYS A 420 -8.30 21.05 24.19
C LYS A 420 -6.90 21.21 23.62
N LEU A 421 -6.75 22.10 22.65
CA LEU A 421 -5.49 22.38 21.97
C LEU A 421 -4.85 23.67 22.51
N ASP A 422 -3.53 23.67 22.63
CA ASP A 422 -2.73 24.88 22.83
C ASP A 422 -2.33 25.48 21.49
N PHE A 423 -3.01 26.54 21.08
CA PHE A 423 -2.79 27.17 19.78
C PHE A 423 -1.48 27.96 19.71
N ASN A 424 -0.89 28.37 20.84
CA ASN A 424 0.43 28.99 20.84
C ASN A 424 1.52 27.97 20.47
N ILE A 425 1.41 26.75 21.00
CA ILE A 425 2.31 25.63 20.62
C ILE A 425 2.15 25.33 19.14
N ILE A 426 0.91 25.23 18.65
CA ILE A 426 0.63 24.98 17.22
C ILE A 426 1.22 26.09 16.35
N GLY A 427 0.99 27.37 16.69
CA GLY A 427 1.53 28.52 15.96
C GLY A 427 3.06 28.53 15.92
N LYS A 428 3.71 28.16 17.03
CA LYS A 428 5.16 27.99 17.08
C LYS A 428 5.63 26.89 16.12
N LYS A 429 4.99 25.71 16.15
CA LYS A 429 5.34 24.59 15.26
C LYS A 429 5.07 24.89 13.79
N ILE A 430 4.00 25.62 13.46
CA ILE A 430 3.74 26.09 12.10
C ILE A 430 4.92 26.91 11.58
N LYS A 431 5.37 27.90 12.36
CA LYS A 431 6.50 28.76 11.99
C LYS A 431 7.82 28.00 11.89
N GLU A 432 8.12 27.15 12.87
CA GLU A 432 9.35 26.36 12.91
C GLU A 432 9.48 25.40 11.71
N ASN A 433 8.34 24.95 11.16
CA ASN A 433 8.29 24.01 10.04
C ASN A 433 7.87 24.66 8.70
N ASN A 434 7.80 26.00 8.66
CA ASN A 434 7.38 26.79 7.50
C ASN A 434 6.03 26.33 6.89
N LEU A 435 5.02 26.09 7.74
CA LEU A 435 3.69 25.61 7.34
C LEU A 435 2.64 26.73 7.22
N ASP A 436 3.07 27.99 7.29
CA ASP A 436 2.19 29.16 7.43
C ASP A 436 1.17 29.27 6.29
N VAL A 437 1.60 29.01 5.05
CA VAL A 437 0.73 29.04 3.87
C VAL A 437 -0.36 27.97 3.97
N PHE A 438 0.03 26.71 4.23
CA PHE A 438 -0.90 25.59 4.34
C PHE A 438 -1.89 25.81 5.47
N ALA A 439 -1.43 26.26 6.64
CA ALA A 439 -2.29 26.57 7.77
C ALA A 439 -3.27 27.70 7.42
N SER A 440 -2.79 28.80 6.84
CA SER A 440 -3.62 29.97 6.54
C SER A 440 -4.74 29.65 5.55
N VAL A 441 -4.44 28.95 4.45
CA VAL A 441 -5.47 28.57 3.47
C VAL A 441 -6.51 27.63 4.10
N LEU A 442 -6.06 26.61 4.83
CA LEU A 442 -6.96 25.62 5.43
C LEU A 442 -7.86 26.24 6.49
N PHE A 443 -7.32 27.07 7.40
CA PHE A 443 -8.11 27.75 8.41
C PHE A 443 -9.03 28.82 7.80
N GLY A 444 -8.60 29.52 6.74
CA GLY A 444 -9.46 30.42 5.97
C GLY A 444 -10.69 29.72 5.39
N PHE A 445 -10.49 28.53 4.83
CA PHE A 445 -11.60 27.68 4.38
C PHE A 445 -12.50 27.24 5.54
N ILE A 446 -11.92 26.79 6.67
CA ILE A 446 -12.70 26.38 7.84
C ILE A 446 -13.55 27.54 8.36
N PHE A 447 -12.99 28.74 8.49
CA PHE A 447 -13.72 29.90 9.03
C PHE A 447 -14.86 30.36 8.14
N THR A 448 -14.72 30.14 6.83
CA THR A 448 -15.73 30.51 5.83
C THR A 448 -16.84 29.46 5.72
N ASN A 449 -16.49 28.17 5.85
CA ASN A 449 -17.40 27.07 5.48
C ASN A 449 -17.91 26.23 6.66
N TYR A 450 -17.35 26.38 7.86
CA TYR A 450 -17.80 25.65 9.05
C TYR A 450 -18.32 26.59 10.11
N ASP A 451 -19.27 26.08 10.89
CA ASP A 451 -19.76 26.76 12.07
C ASP A 451 -18.74 26.62 13.21
N LEU A 452 -18.05 27.72 13.51
CA LEU A 452 -17.10 27.86 14.61
C LEU A 452 -17.37 29.20 15.28
N LYS A 453 -17.43 29.21 16.62
CA LYS A 453 -17.69 30.43 17.40
C LYS A 453 -16.65 31.51 17.08
N ASP A 454 -17.10 32.76 16.95
CA ASP A 454 -16.20 33.88 16.58
C ASP A 454 -15.06 34.07 17.57
N GLU A 455 -15.31 33.91 18.87
CA GLU A 455 -14.25 33.94 19.91
C GLU A 455 -13.13 32.93 19.63
N LYS A 456 -13.49 31.72 19.16
CA LYS A 456 -12.54 30.66 18.82
C LYS A 456 -11.79 31.00 17.53
N LYS A 457 -12.47 31.58 16.53
CA LYS A 457 -11.83 32.07 15.29
C LYS A 457 -10.78 33.13 15.60
N GLU A 458 -11.13 34.13 16.41
CA GLU A 458 -10.22 35.22 16.79
C GLU A 458 -9.04 34.71 17.64
N GLN A 459 -9.29 33.75 18.54
CA GLN A 459 -8.21 33.07 19.25
C GLN A 459 -7.22 32.41 18.28
N ILE A 460 -7.72 31.61 17.35
CA ILE A 460 -6.88 30.88 16.38
C ILE A 460 -6.10 31.86 15.50
N LYS A 461 -6.75 32.91 14.96
CA LYS A 461 -6.08 33.93 14.15
C LYS A 461 -4.89 34.55 14.90
N LYS A 462 -5.12 34.93 16.16
CA LYS A 462 -4.10 35.56 17.00
C LYS A 462 -2.94 34.62 17.34
N GLU A 463 -3.24 33.39 17.73
CA GLU A 463 -2.24 32.45 18.28
C GLU A 463 -1.47 31.69 17.20
N LEU A 464 -2.09 31.35 16.06
CA LEU A 464 -1.39 30.66 14.96
C LEU A 464 -0.56 31.62 14.10
N CYS A 465 -0.80 32.93 14.19
CA CYS A 465 -0.22 33.93 13.29
C CYS A 465 -0.44 33.60 11.80
N VAL A 466 -1.62 33.05 11.47
CA VAL A 466 -2.02 32.82 10.08
C VAL A 466 -2.05 34.14 9.32
N ASP A 467 -1.55 34.13 8.09
CA ASP A 467 -1.45 35.30 7.26
C ASP A 467 -2.77 35.49 6.49
N GLU A 468 -3.48 36.58 6.83
CA GLU A 468 -4.75 36.96 6.20
C GLU A 468 -4.63 37.11 4.68
N GLN A 469 -3.43 37.43 4.16
CA GLN A 469 -3.17 37.49 2.73
C GLN A 469 -3.47 36.16 2.04
N TYR A 470 -3.15 35.02 2.66
CA TYR A 470 -3.37 33.71 2.06
C TYR A 470 -4.75 33.14 2.36
N MET A 471 -5.34 33.48 3.52
CA MET A 471 -6.61 32.89 4.00
C MET A 471 -7.76 33.00 3.00
N TYR A 472 -7.84 34.10 2.25
CA TYR A 472 -8.96 34.39 1.35
C TYR A 472 -8.54 34.55 -0.12
N CYS A 473 -7.26 34.25 -0.43
CA CYS A 473 -6.73 34.38 -1.78
C CYS A 473 -7.27 33.30 -2.73
N TYR A 474 -7.39 32.07 -2.23
CA TYR A 474 -7.78 30.89 -2.99
C TYR A 474 -9.24 30.53 -2.73
N LYS A 475 -10.14 31.12 -3.53
CA LYS A 475 -11.59 31.06 -3.28
C LYS A 475 -12.22 29.72 -3.64
N LYS A 476 -11.60 28.95 -4.53
CA LYS A 476 -12.13 27.66 -5.00
C LYS A 476 -11.41 26.46 -4.38
N TRP A 477 -10.37 26.68 -3.59
CA TRP A 477 -9.75 25.65 -2.75
C TRP A 477 -10.80 25.05 -1.78
N PRO A 478 -10.81 23.72 -1.54
CA PRO A 478 -9.89 22.69 -2.03
C PRO A 478 -10.28 22.06 -3.39
N PHE A 479 -11.32 22.57 -4.05
CA PHE A 479 -11.94 21.91 -5.20
C PHE A 479 -11.25 22.20 -6.53
N ASP A 480 -10.55 23.34 -6.63
CA ASP A 480 -9.78 23.72 -7.81
C ASP A 480 -8.36 23.17 -7.77
N SER A 481 -8.03 22.29 -8.72
CA SER A 481 -6.71 21.64 -8.77
C SER A 481 -5.58 22.60 -9.13
N GLN A 482 -5.86 23.70 -9.82
CA GLN A 482 -4.85 24.71 -10.12
C GLN A 482 -4.51 25.51 -8.86
N GLU A 483 -5.51 25.93 -8.07
CA GLU A 483 -5.27 26.58 -6.78
C GLU A 483 -4.47 25.68 -5.84
N VAL A 484 -4.82 24.39 -5.73
CA VAL A 484 -4.06 23.41 -4.94
C VAL A 484 -2.60 23.31 -5.41
N TYR A 485 -2.37 23.21 -6.72
CA TYR A 485 -1.03 23.14 -7.28
C TYR A 485 -0.21 24.41 -6.98
N GLN A 486 -0.78 25.61 -7.14
CA GLN A 486 -0.07 26.86 -6.87
C GLN A 486 0.37 26.98 -5.41
N ILE A 487 -0.49 26.58 -4.47
CA ILE A 487 -0.17 26.57 -3.03
C ILE A 487 1.01 25.64 -2.75
N LYS A 488 0.97 24.42 -3.27
CA LYS A 488 2.05 23.43 -3.10
C LYS A 488 3.34 23.85 -3.78
N LYS A 489 3.24 24.49 -4.95
CA LYS A 489 4.40 25.01 -5.68
C LYS A 489 5.11 26.10 -4.89
N MET A 490 4.35 27.04 -4.32
CA MET A 490 4.89 28.10 -3.48
C MET A 490 5.58 27.54 -2.22
N ASP A 491 5.00 26.53 -1.58
CA ASP A 491 5.65 25.81 -0.45
C ASP A 491 6.98 25.18 -0.89
N LEU A 492 6.99 24.42 -2.00
CA LEU A 492 8.21 23.81 -2.52
C LEU A 492 9.29 24.85 -2.85
N GLU A 493 8.93 25.91 -3.58
CA GLU A 493 9.86 27.00 -3.94
C GLU A 493 10.43 27.69 -2.71
N ASN A 494 9.66 27.81 -1.62
CA ASN A 494 10.15 28.37 -0.37
C ASN A 494 11.12 27.43 0.35
N ARG A 495 10.79 26.14 0.46
CA ARG A 495 11.67 25.16 1.13
C ARG A 495 12.98 24.96 0.37
N LEU A 496 12.96 25.01 -0.97
CA LEU A 496 14.15 24.93 -1.82
C LEU A 496 15.14 26.10 -1.63
N LYS A 497 14.75 27.21 -0.97
CA LYS A 497 15.68 28.30 -0.63
C LYS A 497 16.69 27.90 0.44
N SER A 498 16.34 26.94 1.29
CA SER A 498 17.14 26.50 2.43
C SER A 498 17.43 24.99 2.46
N GLY A 499 16.78 24.22 1.60
CA GLY A 499 16.89 22.76 1.52
C GLY A 499 17.26 22.26 0.12
N THR A 500 17.37 20.94 -0.02
CA THR A 500 17.65 20.27 -1.30
C THR A 500 16.61 19.18 -1.53
N ASP A 501 16.03 19.12 -2.72
CA ASP A 501 15.18 17.99 -3.11
C ASP A 501 16.08 16.81 -3.48
N ASN A 502 16.41 15.98 -2.49
CA ASN A 502 17.16 14.74 -2.73
C ASN A 502 16.29 13.74 -3.49
N GLU A 503 16.92 12.96 -4.37
CA GLU A 503 16.23 11.86 -5.03
C GLU A 503 15.79 10.80 -4.00
N ARG A 504 14.58 10.25 -4.23
CA ARG A 504 14.02 9.18 -3.41
C ARG A 504 14.40 7.84 -4.05
N VAL A 505 14.97 6.95 -3.25
CA VAL A 505 15.30 5.58 -3.61
C VAL A 505 14.05 4.72 -3.47
N TYR A 506 13.69 3.97 -4.50
CA TYR A 506 12.54 3.07 -4.47
C TYR A 506 13.02 1.63 -4.44
N LEU A 507 12.52 0.89 -3.46
CA LEU A 507 12.99 -0.43 -3.10
C LEU A 507 11.99 -1.50 -3.53
N GLN A 508 12.44 -2.39 -4.42
CA GLN A 508 11.71 -3.61 -4.73
C GLN A 508 12.24 -4.76 -3.86
N PRO A 509 11.39 -5.48 -3.10
CA PRO A 509 11.83 -6.62 -2.32
C PRO A 509 12.28 -7.75 -3.25
N LEU A 510 13.45 -8.29 -2.97
CA LEU A 510 14.04 -9.47 -3.62
C LEU A 510 14.04 -10.70 -2.71
N PHE A 511 14.02 -10.48 -1.40
CA PHE A 511 13.85 -11.51 -0.39
C PHE A 511 13.30 -10.86 0.88
N VAL A 512 12.44 -11.58 1.61
CA VAL A 512 11.95 -11.17 2.92
C VAL A 512 12.38 -12.22 3.93
N PHE A 513 13.00 -11.78 5.02
CA PHE A 513 13.53 -12.67 6.05
C PHE A 513 12.40 -13.25 6.92
N ASP A 514 12.59 -14.49 7.38
CA ASP A 514 11.72 -15.10 8.40
C ASP A 514 12.09 -14.61 9.82
N GLU A 515 11.45 -15.15 10.85
CA GLU A 515 11.78 -14.78 12.24
C GLU A 515 13.22 -15.12 12.65
N LYS A 516 13.84 -16.12 12.03
CA LYS A 516 15.13 -16.68 12.45
C LYS A 516 16.31 -15.79 12.06
N VAL A 517 16.20 -15.00 11.00
CA VAL A 517 17.26 -14.05 10.64
C VAL A 517 17.41 -13.00 11.74
N GLY A 518 18.65 -12.86 12.22
CA GLY A 518 19.02 -12.02 13.33
C GLY A 518 18.92 -10.53 13.11
N SER A 519 19.41 -9.78 14.10
CA SER A 519 19.48 -8.31 14.03
C SER A 519 20.39 -7.82 12.90
N ILE A 520 20.33 -6.51 12.64
CA ILE A 520 21.23 -5.88 11.66
C ILE A 520 22.72 -6.15 11.96
N ASP A 521 23.10 -6.32 13.23
CA ASP A 521 24.47 -6.66 13.64
C ASP A 521 24.87 -8.07 13.17
N GLU A 522 23.96 -9.03 13.25
CA GLU A 522 24.20 -10.39 12.77
C GLU A 522 24.34 -10.42 11.24
N ILE A 523 23.48 -9.65 10.55
CA ILE A 523 23.57 -9.44 9.10
C ILE A 523 24.93 -8.83 8.74
N TYR A 524 25.35 -7.80 9.46
CA TYR A 524 26.64 -7.14 9.27
C TYR A 524 27.82 -8.12 9.38
N VAL A 525 27.81 -8.96 10.42
CA VAL A 525 28.84 -10.00 10.63
C VAL A 525 28.84 -11.03 9.50
N GLY A 526 27.66 -11.43 9.02
CA GLY A 526 27.52 -12.33 7.88
C GLY A 526 28.10 -11.72 6.59
N LEU A 527 27.72 -10.48 6.28
CA LEU A 527 28.18 -9.79 5.08
C LEU A 527 29.69 -9.55 5.05
N LYS A 528 30.32 -9.28 6.20
CA LYS A 528 31.79 -9.14 6.31
C LYS A 528 32.59 -10.39 5.94
N LYS A 529 31.95 -11.57 5.92
CA LYS A 529 32.60 -12.80 5.45
C LYS A 529 32.67 -12.88 3.92
N ILE A 530 31.76 -12.19 3.23
CA ILE A 530 31.63 -12.22 1.76
C ILE A 530 32.28 -10.98 1.13
N TYR A 531 32.13 -9.82 1.77
CA TYR A 531 32.53 -8.53 1.22
C TYR A 531 33.61 -7.89 2.08
N GLN A 532 34.62 -7.31 1.42
CA GLN A 532 35.70 -6.59 2.09
C GLN A 532 35.20 -5.27 2.69
N ASP A 533 34.43 -4.52 1.90
CA ASP A 533 33.84 -3.24 2.27
C ASP A 533 32.40 -3.15 1.75
N PHE A 534 31.54 -2.47 2.51
CA PHE A 534 30.17 -2.10 2.12
C PHE A 534 29.75 -0.88 2.93
N ASP A 535 28.75 -0.15 2.44
CA ASP A 535 28.30 1.11 3.05
C ASP A 535 27.27 0.83 4.15
N ILE A 536 27.47 1.43 5.32
CA ILE A 536 26.42 1.53 6.32
C ILE A 536 25.59 2.75 5.94
N PHE A 537 24.42 2.51 5.36
CA PHE A 537 23.53 3.58 4.90
C PHE A 537 22.84 4.25 6.09
N ASP A 538 22.39 3.45 7.04
CA ASP A 538 21.83 3.87 8.33
C ASP A 538 22.12 2.77 9.37
N GLU A 539 21.91 3.04 10.66
CA GLU A 539 22.10 2.06 11.75
C GLU A 539 21.31 0.75 11.51
N SER A 540 20.21 0.80 10.75
CA SER A 540 19.37 -0.36 10.42
C SER A 540 19.42 -0.79 8.95
N ILE A 541 20.26 -0.18 8.11
CA ILE A 541 20.28 -0.42 6.66
C ILE A 541 21.71 -0.49 6.13
N ILE A 542 22.05 -1.60 5.50
CA ILE A 542 23.32 -1.80 4.80
C ILE A 542 23.09 -1.61 3.30
N LYS A 543 23.96 -0.84 2.65
CA LYS A 543 23.95 -0.63 1.20
C LYS A 543 25.13 -1.34 0.56
N LEU A 544 24.82 -2.20 -0.40
CA LEU A 544 25.79 -2.91 -1.22
C LEU A 544 25.66 -2.42 -2.67
N THR A 545 26.69 -1.73 -3.14
CA THR A 545 26.72 -1.16 -4.49
C THR A 545 27.71 -1.93 -5.36
N ASN A 546 27.31 -2.27 -6.58
CA ASN A 546 28.25 -2.64 -7.63
C ASN A 546 28.04 -1.76 -8.87
N SER A 547 28.77 -2.04 -9.96
CA SER A 547 28.68 -1.23 -11.17
C SER A 547 27.35 -1.34 -11.92
N MET A 548 26.50 -2.33 -11.61
CA MET A 548 25.29 -2.62 -12.36
C MET A 548 24.01 -2.44 -11.53
N TRP A 549 24.07 -2.59 -10.20
CA TRP A 549 22.93 -2.57 -9.29
C TRP A 549 23.32 -2.05 -7.90
N THR A 550 22.30 -1.65 -7.14
CA THR A 550 22.42 -1.32 -5.71
C THR A 550 21.40 -2.14 -4.89
N LEU A 551 21.90 -2.88 -3.90
CA LEU A 551 21.09 -3.61 -2.93
C LEU A 551 21.04 -2.89 -1.59
N TYR A 552 19.88 -2.93 -0.95
CA TYR A 552 19.63 -2.46 0.40
C TYR A 552 19.23 -3.66 1.25
N ILE A 553 19.98 -3.91 2.33
CA ILE A 553 19.80 -5.06 3.22
C ILE A 553 19.44 -4.52 4.59
N CYS A 554 18.31 -4.98 5.13
CA CYS A 554 17.84 -4.60 6.45
C CYS A 554 17.21 -5.79 7.18
N GLU A 555 16.79 -5.61 8.43
CA GLU A 555 16.19 -6.67 9.25
C GLU A 555 14.90 -7.29 8.66
N ILE A 556 14.28 -6.62 7.68
CA ILE A 556 13.09 -7.12 6.99
C ILE A 556 13.47 -8.02 5.80
N GLY A 557 14.61 -7.77 5.13
CA GLY A 557 14.93 -8.46 3.89
C GLY A 557 16.01 -7.80 3.04
N ILE A 558 16.08 -8.28 1.80
CA ILE A 558 16.99 -7.80 0.75
C ILE A 558 16.15 -7.12 -0.33
N PHE A 559 16.53 -5.89 -0.67
CA PHE A 559 15.83 -5.04 -1.61
C PHE A 559 16.78 -4.53 -2.69
N ILE A 560 16.26 -4.25 -3.88
CA ILE A 560 17.00 -3.59 -4.95
C ILE A 560 16.44 -2.20 -5.21
N ASP A 561 17.33 -1.25 -5.46
CA ASP A 561 16.93 0.05 -5.99
C ASP A 561 16.52 -0.10 -7.45
N VAL A 562 15.22 0.14 -7.68
CA VAL A 562 14.55 -0.02 -8.98
C VAL A 562 15.28 0.74 -10.09
N TYR A 563 15.79 1.94 -9.80
CA TYR A 563 16.41 2.82 -10.81
C TYR A 563 17.93 2.65 -10.90
N SER A 564 18.53 1.84 -10.04
CA SER A 564 19.96 1.54 -10.08
C SER A 564 20.37 0.48 -11.10
N VAL A 565 19.39 -0.22 -11.70
CA VAL A 565 19.63 -1.39 -12.56
C VAL A 565 20.04 -0.95 -13.96
N GLU A 566 21.30 -1.18 -14.31
CA GLU A 566 21.81 -0.91 -15.66
C GLU A 566 21.31 -1.93 -16.71
N ASN A 567 21.25 -1.49 -17.98
CA ASN A 567 20.92 -2.34 -19.12
C ASN A 567 21.86 -3.56 -19.18
N GLY A 568 21.31 -4.77 -19.29
CA GLY A 568 22.11 -5.99 -19.41
C GLY A 568 22.25 -6.82 -18.14
N ILE A 569 21.73 -6.38 -16.99
CA ILE A 569 21.55 -7.26 -15.83
C ILE A 569 20.54 -8.34 -16.18
N ASN A 570 20.89 -9.60 -15.93
CA ASN A 570 19.90 -10.67 -15.84
C ASN A 570 19.54 -10.96 -14.39
N ARG A 571 18.30 -11.40 -14.20
CA ARG A 571 17.77 -11.83 -12.89
C ARG A 571 18.62 -12.93 -12.25
N LYS A 572 19.24 -13.80 -13.05
CA LYS A 572 20.08 -14.91 -12.55
C LYS A 572 21.34 -14.41 -11.82
N MET A 573 21.94 -13.29 -12.24
CA MET A 573 23.09 -12.68 -11.59
C MET A 573 22.71 -12.15 -10.22
N VAL A 574 21.57 -11.46 -10.13
CA VAL A 574 21.04 -10.97 -8.85
C VAL A 574 20.65 -12.13 -7.93
N LYS A 575 19.97 -13.17 -8.44
CA LYS A 575 19.68 -14.40 -7.67
C LYS A 575 20.93 -15.07 -7.13
N LYS A 576 22.01 -15.14 -7.91
CA LYS A 576 23.28 -15.72 -7.47
C LYS A 576 23.86 -14.92 -6.31
N GLU A 577 23.75 -13.59 -6.35
CA GLU A 577 24.24 -12.73 -5.27
C GLU A 577 23.40 -12.87 -4.00
N ILE A 578 22.07 -12.83 -4.13
CA ILE A 578 21.15 -13.11 -3.02
C ILE A 578 21.47 -14.46 -2.40
N GLY A 579 21.65 -15.51 -3.21
CA GLY A 579 21.96 -16.85 -2.74
C GLY A 579 23.25 -16.93 -1.92
N LYS A 580 24.29 -16.14 -2.25
CA LYS A 580 25.51 -16.04 -1.42
C LYS A 580 25.22 -15.40 -0.07
N ILE A 581 24.47 -14.29 -0.07
CA ILE A 581 24.10 -13.56 1.15
C ILE A 581 23.30 -14.49 2.06
N LEU A 582 22.25 -15.12 1.54
CA LEU A 582 21.39 -16.04 2.29
C LEU A 582 22.17 -17.25 2.84
N GLY A 583 23.11 -17.80 2.06
CA GLY A 583 23.97 -18.91 2.51
C GLY A 583 24.80 -18.57 3.76
N GLU A 584 25.36 -17.36 3.84
CA GLU A 584 26.11 -16.93 5.04
C GLU A 584 25.20 -16.56 6.22
N LEU A 585 23.97 -16.12 5.95
CA LEU A 585 22.97 -15.86 6.99
C LEU A 585 22.28 -17.14 7.49
N GLY A 586 22.59 -18.30 6.90
CA GLY A 586 22.01 -19.59 7.29
C GLY A 586 20.60 -19.83 6.74
N GLU A 587 20.14 -18.98 5.81
CA GLU A 587 18.81 -19.07 5.19
C GLU A 587 18.80 -20.04 4.01
N ASN A 588 18.21 -21.21 4.25
CA ASN A 588 18.16 -22.32 3.30
C ASN A 588 16.74 -22.71 2.88
N GLU A 589 15.72 -21.98 3.31
CA GLU A 589 14.32 -22.12 2.89
C GLU A 589 13.83 -20.78 2.34
N TYR A 590 13.31 -20.77 1.11
CA TYR A 590 12.82 -19.58 0.45
C TYR A 590 11.30 -19.56 0.58
N HIS A 591 10.79 -18.52 1.21
CA HIS A 591 9.36 -18.25 1.31
C HIS A 591 8.92 -17.36 0.13
N PRO A 592 7.63 -17.36 -0.25
CA PRO A 592 7.16 -16.46 -1.28
C PRO A 592 7.46 -15.03 -0.84
N ILE A 593 8.09 -14.24 -1.71
CA ILE A 593 8.12 -12.79 -1.50
C ILE A 593 6.66 -12.37 -1.46
N PRO A 594 6.19 -11.82 -0.33
CA PRO A 594 4.79 -11.50 -0.20
C PRO A 594 4.57 -10.18 -0.94
N TYR A 595 4.50 -10.23 -2.27
CA TYR A 595 4.08 -9.08 -3.06
C TYR A 595 2.58 -8.86 -2.86
N SER A 596 2.19 -7.61 -2.67
CA SER A 596 0.81 -7.23 -2.92
C SER A 596 0.49 -7.52 -4.39
N THR A 597 -0.38 -8.49 -4.60
CA THR A 597 -1.02 -8.71 -5.90
C THR A 597 -2.08 -7.63 -6.05
N ASP A 598 -2.16 -7.00 -7.22
CA ASP A 598 -3.34 -6.26 -7.62
C ASP A 598 -4.51 -7.25 -7.55
N TYR A 599 -5.28 -7.20 -6.46
CA TYR A 599 -6.30 -8.19 -6.17
C TYR A 599 -7.30 -8.12 -7.31
N LEU A 600 -7.25 -9.11 -8.21
CA LEU A 600 -8.32 -9.37 -9.17
C LEU A 600 -9.52 -9.75 -8.33
N ALA A 601 -10.26 -8.74 -7.90
CA ALA A 601 -11.65 -8.89 -7.55
C ALA A 601 -12.38 -9.26 -8.84
N ASN A 602 -12.18 -10.49 -9.32
CA ASN A 602 -13.15 -11.12 -10.19
C ASN A 602 -14.28 -11.50 -9.24
N TRP A 603 -15.19 -10.55 -9.09
CA TRP A 603 -16.47 -10.77 -8.45
C TRP A 603 -17.17 -11.91 -9.19
N PHE A 604 -17.90 -12.71 -8.40
CA PHE A 604 -18.92 -13.65 -8.81
C PHE A 604 -19.44 -13.42 -10.24
N PHE A 605 -19.26 -14.43 -11.10
CA PHE A 605 -20.35 -14.86 -11.96
C PHE A 605 -21.24 -15.81 -11.17
#